data_AF-A0A2S2QQ68-F1
#
_entry.id   AF-A0A2S2QQ68-F1
#
_cell.length_a   1.000
_cell.length_b   1.000
_cell.length_c   1.000
_cell.angle_alpha   90.00
_cell.angle_beta   90.00
_cell.angle_gamma   90.00
#
_symmetry.space_group_name_H-M   'P 1'
#
loop_
_entity.id
_entity.type
_entity.pdbx_description
1 polymer ?
#
loop_
_entity_poly.entity_id
_entity_poly.type
_entity_poly.pdbx_seq_one_letter_code
_entity_poly.pdbx_strand_id
1 'polypeptide(L)'
;MPDLMYAVLSAIVITISEEMSRLMNCVTHFSDNGAMQARLDLMALTFTLSNYFTPNSKDFFCDATDAVPPFKTENDESYVMKCLEQFKTRMHLQLMCFLSPISNDVETSII
;
A
#
# COMPACT_ATOMS: atom_id res chain seq x y z
N MET A 1 -19.27 10.14 -14.66
CA MET A 1 -17.86 10.08 -15.12
C MET A 1 -16.82 9.98 -13.99
N PRO A 2 -17.14 10.01 -12.68
CA PRO A 2 -16.24 9.49 -11.63
C PRO A 2 -16.06 7.96 -11.68
N ASP A 3 -17.10 7.23 -12.11
CA ASP A 3 -17.19 5.78 -11.92
C ASP A 3 -16.26 4.96 -12.82
N LEU A 4 -15.98 5.45 -14.05
CA LEU A 4 -15.08 4.75 -14.97
C LEU A 4 -13.63 4.80 -14.48
N MET A 5 -13.18 5.95 -13.99
CA MET A 5 -11.84 6.11 -13.44
C MET A 5 -11.64 5.22 -12.21
N TYR A 6 -12.62 5.21 -11.31
CA TYR A 6 -12.60 4.31 -10.16
C TYR A 6 -12.55 2.84 -10.57
N ALA A 7 -13.38 2.41 -11.52
CA ALA A 7 -13.40 1.03 -12.01
C ALA A 7 -12.07 0.61 -12.64
N VAL A 8 -11.49 1.47 -13.49
CA VAL A 8 -10.20 1.21 -14.15
C VAL A 8 -9.07 1.14 -13.12
N LEU A 9 -8.99 2.11 -12.20
CA LEU A 9 -7.95 2.12 -11.18
C LEU A 9 -8.10 0.94 -10.21
N SER A 10 -9.32 0.58 -9.81
CA SER A 10 -9.55 -0.59 -8.95
C SER A 10 -9.09 -1.89 -9.62
N ALA A 11 -9.35 -2.06 -10.93
CA ALA A 11 -8.85 -3.22 -11.67
C ALA A 11 -7.31 -3.25 -11.74
N ILE A 12 -6.67 -2.09 -11.96
CA ILE A 12 -5.21 -1.98 -11.92
C ILE A 12 -4.67 -2.33 -10.53
N VAL A 13 -5.32 -1.85 -9.47
CA VAL A 13 -4.90 -2.12 -8.08
C VAL A 13 -5.03 -3.61 -7.73
N ILE A 14 -6.05 -4.31 -8.23
CA ILE A 14 -6.14 -5.77 -8.11
C ILE A 14 -4.92 -6.43 -8.73
N THR A 15 -4.58 -6.12 -9.99
CA THR A 15 -3.41 -6.70 -10.67
C THR A 15 -2.10 -6.39 -9.94
N ILE A 16 -1.92 -5.14 -9.49
CA ILE A 16 -0.73 -4.77 -8.71
C ILE A 16 -0.65 -5.61 -7.43
N SER A 17 -1.75 -5.72 -6.68
CA SER A 17 -1.76 -6.46 -5.42
C SER A 17 -1.49 -7.95 -5.61
N GLU A 18 -2.08 -8.57 -6.65
CA GLU A 18 -1.89 -9.98 -6.99
C GLU A 18 -0.43 -10.25 -7.36
N GLU A 19 0.18 -9.41 -8.19
CA GLU A 19 1.58 -9.57 -8.57
C GLU A 19 2.55 -9.30 -7.40
N MET A 20 2.21 -8.37 -6.50
CA MET A 20 2.98 -8.17 -5.26
C MET A 20 2.89 -9.41 -4.37
N SER A 21 1.69 -9.99 -4.19
CA SER A 21 1.52 -11.24 -3.44
C SER A 21 2.34 -12.38 -4.05
N ARG A 22 2.22 -12.59 -5.37
CA ARG A 22 2.98 -13.61 -6.08
C ARG A 22 4.48 -13.40 -5.95
N LEU A 23 4.95 -12.16 -6.13
CA LEU A 23 6.38 -11.81 -6.02
C LEU A 23 6.91 -12.13 -4.61
N MET A 24 6.26 -11.63 -3.55
CA MET A 24 6.73 -11.83 -2.18
C MET A 24 6.70 -13.30 -1.76
N ASN A 25 5.68 -14.06 -2.17
CA ASN A 25 5.58 -15.49 -1.91
C ASN A 25 6.60 -16.33 -2.71
N CYS A 26 7.12 -15.81 -3.82
CA CYS A 26 8.16 -16.48 -4.62
C CYS A 26 9.58 -16.25 -4.07
N VAL A 27 9.78 -15.28 -3.17
CA VAL A 27 11.09 -15.03 -2.55
C VAL A 27 11.36 -16.10 -1.50
N THR A 28 12.39 -16.92 -1.73
CA THR A 28 12.75 -18.02 -0.80
C THR A 28 13.55 -17.55 0.40
N HIS A 29 14.23 -16.40 0.31
CA HIS A 29 15.00 -15.81 1.39
C HIS A 29 15.08 -14.30 1.25
N PHE A 30 14.65 -13.56 2.27
CA PHE A 30 14.86 -12.12 2.36
C PHE A 30 16.15 -11.83 3.12
N SER A 31 17.00 -10.96 2.57
CA SER A 31 18.01 -10.29 3.39
C SER A 31 17.34 -9.28 4.32
N ASP A 32 18.03 -8.86 5.37
CA ASP A 32 17.49 -7.91 6.36
C ASP A 32 17.06 -6.60 5.69
N ASN A 33 17.95 -6.04 4.87
CA ASN A 33 17.64 -4.84 4.09
C ASN A 33 16.55 -5.11 3.03
N GLY A 34 16.51 -6.31 2.45
CA GLY A 34 15.50 -6.70 1.47
C GLY A 34 14.10 -6.77 2.09
N ALA A 35 13.98 -7.31 3.30
CA ALA A 35 12.72 -7.34 4.04
C ALA A 35 12.26 -5.92 4.40
N MET A 36 13.18 -5.06 4.85
CA MET A 36 12.88 -3.65 5.13
C MET A 36 12.39 -2.90 3.90
N GLN A 37 13.06 -3.07 2.76
CA GLN A 37 12.67 -2.45 1.50
C GLN A 37 11.30 -2.96 1.02
N ALA A 38 11.08 -4.28 1.05
CA ALA A 38 9.80 -4.87 0.66
C ALA A 38 8.64 -4.36 1.54
N ARG A 39 8.84 -4.24 2.86
CA ARG A 39 7.85 -3.65 3.76
C ARG A 39 7.60 -2.18 3.43
N LEU A 40 8.65 -1.38 3.22
CA LEU A 40 8.50 0.02 2.83
C LEU A 40 7.68 0.17 1.55
N ASP A 41 7.98 -0.63 0.52
CA ASP A 41 7.31 -0.57 -0.79
C ASP A 41 5.83 -0.97 -0.66
N LEU A 42 5.53 -2.05 0.07
CA LEU A 42 4.16 -2.48 0.35
C LEU A 42 3.39 -1.42 1.15
N MET A 43 4.00 -0.81 2.16
CA MET A 43 3.37 0.28 2.93
C MET A 43 3.10 1.52 2.07
N ALA A 44 4.04 1.88 1.18
CA ALA A 44 3.87 3.02 0.28
C ALA A 44 2.77 2.77 -0.75
N LEU A 45 2.73 1.58 -1.35
CA LEU A 45 1.69 1.18 -2.31
C LEU A 45 0.32 1.11 -1.65
N THR A 46 0.21 0.45 -0.50
CA THR A 46 -1.07 0.33 0.22
C THR A 46 -1.61 1.68 0.67
N PHE A 47 -0.75 2.56 1.18
CA PHE A 47 -1.12 3.93 1.51
C PHE A 47 -1.65 4.69 0.29
N THR A 48 -0.90 4.65 -0.82
CA THR A 48 -1.21 5.40 -2.05
C THR A 48 -2.50 4.94 -2.71
N LEU A 49 -2.75 3.62 -2.73
CA LEU A 49 -3.80 3.00 -3.53
C LEU A 49 -5.06 2.66 -2.73
N SER A 50 -5.07 2.95 -1.41
CA SER A 50 -6.14 2.60 -0.47
C SER A 50 -7.55 2.96 -0.91
N ASN A 51 -7.74 4.10 -1.59
CA ASN A 51 -9.05 4.54 -2.10
C ASN A 51 -9.62 3.64 -3.20
N TYR A 52 -8.80 2.82 -3.84
CA TYR A 52 -9.19 1.93 -4.94
C TYR A 52 -9.12 0.46 -4.52
N PHE A 53 -9.06 0.20 -3.22
CA PHE A 53 -9.09 -1.16 -2.70
C PHE A 53 -10.45 -1.81 -2.93
N THR A 54 -10.39 -3.06 -3.37
CA THR A 54 -11.49 -4.02 -3.33
C THR A 54 -11.16 -5.08 -2.26
N PRO A 55 -12.13 -5.93 -1.85
CA PRO A 55 -11.84 -7.04 -0.96
C PRO A 55 -10.68 -7.91 -1.47
N ASN A 56 -10.69 -8.27 -2.75
CA ASN A 56 -9.63 -9.08 -3.37
C ASN A 56 -8.26 -8.41 -3.31
N SER A 57 -8.17 -7.13 -3.69
CA SER A 57 -6.87 -6.44 -3.67
C SER A 57 -6.33 -6.25 -2.26
N LYS A 58 -7.23 -6.07 -1.28
CA LYS A 58 -6.85 -5.98 0.12
C LYS A 58 -6.27 -7.31 0.61
N ASP A 59 -6.94 -8.42 0.30
CA ASP A 59 -6.49 -9.76 0.69
C ASP A 59 -5.11 -10.07 0.08
N PHE A 60 -4.89 -9.77 -1.21
CA PHE A 60 -3.57 -9.94 -1.82
C PHE A 60 -2.48 -9.07 -1.19
N PHE A 61 -2.76 -7.81 -0.80
CA PHE A 61 -1.78 -7.00 -0.09
C PHE A 61 -1.49 -7.52 1.32
N CYS A 62 -2.49 -8.08 2.02
CA CYS A 62 -2.29 -8.78 3.28
C CYS A 62 -1.37 -9.99 3.09
N ASP A 63 -1.68 -10.86 2.13
CA ASP A 63 -0.85 -12.03 1.79
C ASP A 63 0.59 -11.63 1.43
N ALA A 64 0.77 -10.57 0.63
CA ALA A 64 2.08 -10.04 0.27
C ALA A 64 2.86 -9.56 1.51
N THR A 65 2.17 -8.90 2.45
CA THR A 65 2.78 -8.38 3.69
C THR A 65 3.17 -9.50 4.65
N ASP A 66 2.35 -10.55 4.72
CA ASP A 66 2.57 -11.72 5.57
C ASP A 66 3.71 -12.61 5.06
N ALA A 67 3.94 -12.63 3.74
CA ALA A 67 5.07 -13.32 3.13
C ALA A 67 6.43 -12.67 3.44
N VAL A 68 6.46 -11.37 3.78
CA VAL A 68 7.71 -10.67 4.14
C VAL A 68 8.01 -10.88 5.63
N PRO A 69 9.23 -11.26 6.04
CA PRO A 69 9.57 -11.41 7.46
C PRO A 69 9.33 -10.13 8.27
N PRO A 70 8.95 -10.22 9.56
CA PRO A 70 8.79 -9.05 10.42
C PRO A 70 10.12 -8.32 10.63
N PHE A 71 10.06 -7.08 11.13
CA PHE A 71 11.27 -6.33 11.49
C PHE A 71 12.03 -7.05 12.59
N LYS A 72 13.36 -7.08 12.48
CA LYS A 72 14.22 -7.72 13.48
C LYS A 72 14.40 -6.86 14.72
N THR A 73 14.44 -5.55 14.55
CA THR A 73 14.64 -4.58 15.63
C THR A 73 13.71 -3.38 15.48
N GLU A 74 13.42 -2.72 16.61
CA GLU A 74 12.65 -1.46 16.62
C GLU A 74 13.36 -0.34 15.85
N ASN A 75 14.69 -0.36 15.77
CA ASN A 75 15.46 0.60 15.00
C ASN A 75 15.20 0.44 13.49
N ASP A 76 15.06 -0.79 13.00
CA ASP A 76 14.77 -1.08 11.59
C ASP A 76 13.37 -0.58 11.22
N GLU A 77 12.39 -0.85 12.09
CA GLU A 77 11.02 -0.36 11.94
C GLU A 77 10.99 1.18 11.91
N SER A 78 11.63 1.82 12.89
CA SER A 78 11.72 3.28 12.98
C SER A 78 12.37 3.90 11.73
N TYR A 79 13.43 3.26 11.21
CA TYR A 79 14.07 3.69 9.97
C TYR A 79 13.12 3.59 8.77
N VAL A 80 12.42 2.48 8.61
CA VAL A 80 11.43 2.28 7.53
C VAL A 80 10.30 3.31 7.63
N MET A 81 9.79 3.56 8.83
CA MET A 81 8.75 4.58 9.06
C MET A 81 9.23 5.99 8.69
N LYS A 82 10.47 6.34 9.04
CA LYS A 82 11.07 7.61 8.62
C LYS A 82 11.22 7.71 7.09
N CYS A 83 11.55 6.62 6.41
CA CYS A 83 11.61 6.58 4.95
C CYS A 83 10.22 6.74 4.33
N LEU A 84 9.19 6.13 4.92
CA LEU A 84 7.81 6.29 4.48
C LEU A 84 7.32 7.74 4.60
N GLU A 85 7.66 8.43 5.69
CA GLU A 85 7.32 9.86 5.85
C GLU A 85 8.05 10.75 4.84
N GLN A 86 9.30 10.42 4.51
CA GLN A 86 10.02 11.10 3.43
C GLN A 86 9.37 10.86 2.07
N PHE A 87 8.92 9.63 1.79
CA PHE A 87 8.15 9.31 0.59
C PHE A 87 6.88 10.17 0.53
N LYS A 88 6.08 10.21 1.60
CA LYS A 88 4.84 11.02 1.66
C LYS A 88 5.10 12.50 1.41
N THR A 89 6.17 13.02 2.00
CA THR A 89 6.56 14.43 1.84
C THR A 89 7.00 14.74 0.42
N ARG A 90 7.87 13.89 -0.16
CA ARG A 90 8.45 14.14 -1.50
C ARG A 90 7.49 13.85 -2.65
N MET A 91 6.56 12.92 -2.44
CA MET A 91 5.55 12.51 -3.43
C MET A 91 4.19 13.17 -3.22
N HIS A 92 4.13 14.22 -2.39
CA HIS A 92 2.87 14.84 -1.96
C HIS A 92 1.90 15.13 -3.11
N LEU A 93 2.40 15.77 -4.18
CA LEU A 93 1.57 16.13 -5.33
C LEU A 93 1.05 14.88 -6.09
N GLN A 94 1.89 13.87 -6.26
CA GLN A 94 1.50 12.60 -6.90
C GLN A 94 0.47 11.84 -6.07
N LEU A 95 0.65 11.82 -4.74
CA LEU A 95 -0.27 11.18 -3.81
C LEU A 95 -1.65 11.84 -3.85
N MET A 96 -1.71 13.17 -4.02
CA MET A 96 -2.98 13.90 -4.18
C MET A 96 -3.78 13.44 -5.40
N CYS A 97 -3.14 12.91 -6.46
CA CYS A 97 -3.85 12.38 -7.62
C CYS A 97 -4.65 11.10 -7.31
N PHE A 98 -4.30 10.37 -6.25
CA PHE A 98 -4.98 9.15 -5.81
C PHE A 98 -5.97 9.40 -4.66
N LEU A 99 -6.02 10.62 -4.15
CA LEU A 99 -7.06 11.06 -3.23
C LEU A 99 -8.32 11.36 -4.05
N SER A 100 -9.29 10.44 -4.03
CA SER A 100 -10.61 10.80 -4.53
C SER A 100 -11.17 11.88 -3.59
N PRO A 101 -11.69 13.02 -4.09
CA PRO A 101 -12.49 13.88 -3.25
C PRO A 101 -13.66 13.04 -2.74
N ILE A 102 -13.72 12.84 -1.42
CA ILE A 102 -14.88 12.28 -0.75
C ILE A 102 -16.05 13.17 -1.18
N SER A 103 -17.05 12.62 -1.85
CA SER A 103 -18.32 13.34 -2.00
C SER A 103 -18.82 13.62 -0.59
N ASN A 104 -18.85 14.89 -0.19
CA ASN A 104 -19.31 15.37 1.11
C ASN A 104 -20.81 15.13 1.33
N ASP A 105 -21.27 13.88 1.21
CA ASP A 105 -22.62 13.48 1.56
C ASP A 105 -22.52 12.26 2.48
N VAL A 106 -22.36 12.57 3.76
CA VAL A 106 -23.14 12.09 4.91
C VAL A 106 -22.26 12.19 6.16
N GLU A 107 -22.59 13.21 6.96
CA GLU A 107 -22.31 13.42 8.38
C GLU A 107 -21.42 12.38 9.09
N THR A 108 -20.28 12.88 9.53
CA THR A 108 -19.60 12.44 10.74
C THR A 108 -20.61 12.36 11.88
N SER A 109 -21.02 11.15 12.21
CA SER A 109 -21.60 10.82 13.49
C SER A 109 -21.16 9.41 13.85
N ILE A 110 -20.57 9.30 15.04
CA ILE A 110 -20.28 8.07 15.80
C ILE A 110 -18.97 7.42 15.26
N ILE A 111 -17.83 7.42 15.96
CA ILE A 111 -17.52 7.27 17.40
C ILE A 111 -16.31 8.15 17.75
#